data_AF-A0A917TJX5-F1
#
_entry.id   AF-A0A917TJX5-F1
#
_cell.length_a   1.000
_cell.length_b   1.000
_cell.length_c   1.000
_cell.angle_alpha   90.00
_cell.angle_beta   90.00
_cell.angle_gamma   90.00
#
_symmetry.space_group_name_H-M   'P 1'
#
loop_
_entity.id
_entity.type
_entity.pdbx_description
1 polymer ?
#
loop_
_entity_poly.entity_id
_entity_poly.type
_entity_poly.pdbx_seq_one_letter_code
_entity_poly.pdbx_strand_id
1 'polypeptide(L)'
;MTTTGEPGRLGVTDFDLPSALEVRIVRTVAAPRALVFDVHTRPEHLPKWMVGPPGWTMPVCEIDLRPGGTFRYVWRSESGEELTITGTFQEVLRPDRLVSTEGWSGGDWPETHNTVTFTERAGRTTITTMIRYPSQQARDAALGSGMQQGLDAGYAGLDAYLATLEIEPALPAAPSMRLELVPVPVADVDVALAFYRDKLGFVLDHDVQPGNGSRVTQLTPPGSACSIVLYKDLPGLDLAPGTLRGLHVVVDDIHKAREVLLARGVDVGGVDDLGGILYAPFSDPDGNTWLLQEIPAGAGRPD
;
A
#
# COMPACT_ATOMS: atom_id res chain seq x y z
N MET A 1 17.33 -33.45 12.95
CA MET A 1 16.31 -33.04 13.94
C MET A 1 15.76 -31.71 13.46
N THR A 2 14.56 -31.71 12.90
CA THR A 2 13.86 -30.50 12.47
C THR A 2 13.35 -29.80 13.73
N THR A 3 14.01 -28.72 14.13
CA THR A 3 13.48 -27.86 15.19
C THR A 3 12.42 -26.99 14.52
N THR A 4 11.17 -27.41 14.55
CA THR A 4 10.06 -26.62 14.04
C THR A 4 9.69 -25.61 15.13
N GLY A 5 10.26 -24.40 15.08
CA GLY A 5 9.76 -23.28 15.87
C GLY A 5 8.34 -22.92 15.44
N GLU A 6 7.57 -22.29 16.34
CA GLU A 6 6.33 -21.66 15.92
C GLU A 6 6.65 -20.55 14.90
N PRO A 7 6.09 -20.58 13.68
CA PRO A 7 6.34 -19.58 12.67
C PRO A 7 5.93 -18.19 13.19
N GLY A 8 6.82 -17.22 13.08
CA GLY A 8 6.56 -15.84 13.53
C GLY A 8 7.24 -15.44 14.84
N ARG A 9 8.01 -16.32 15.49
CA ARG A 9 8.75 -15.98 16.71
C ARG A 9 9.93 -15.06 16.39
N LEU A 10 9.96 -13.89 17.02
CA LEU A 10 11.08 -12.95 16.90
C LEU A 10 12.39 -13.59 17.37
N GLY A 11 13.49 -13.25 16.71
CA GLY A 11 14.83 -13.66 17.12
C GLY A 11 15.20 -15.10 16.79
N VAL A 12 14.31 -15.85 16.12
CA VAL A 12 14.53 -17.27 15.77
C VAL A 12 14.51 -17.45 14.26
N THR A 13 15.47 -18.21 13.77
CA THR A 13 15.55 -18.61 12.37
C THR A 13 15.16 -20.08 12.28
N ASP A 14 14.12 -20.38 11.52
CA ASP A 14 13.70 -21.75 11.24
C ASP A 14 14.29 -22.20 9.91
N PHE A 15 14.65 -23.49 9.86
CA PHE A 15 15.21 -24.14 8.68
C PHE A 15 14.44 -25.42 8.38
N ASP A 16 14.02 -25.58 7.12
CA ASP A 16 13.48 -26.83 6.62
C ASP A 16 13.86 -27.11 5.17
N LEU A 17 13.45 -28.29 4.70
CA LEU A 17 13.80 -28.85 3.40
C LEU A 17 12.51 -29.14 2.62
N PRO A 18 11.94 -28.16 1.90
CA PRO A 18 10.69 -28.33 1.16
C PRO A 18 10.78 -29.41 0.07
N SER A 19 11.98 -29.61 -0.48
CA SER A 19 12.27 -30.64 -1.49
C SER A 19 13.71 -31.11 -1.38
N ALA A 20 14.09 -32.09 -2.20
CA ALA A 20 15.46 -32.61 -2.25
C ALA A 20 16.50 -31.54 -2.65
N LEU A 21 16.08 -30.47 -3.32
CA LEU A 21 16.94 -29.44 -3.89
C LEU A 21 16.87 -28.09 -3.17
N GLU A 22 16.00 -27.97 -2.16
CA GLU A 22 15.67 -26.68 -1.57
C GLU A 22 15.96 -26.64 -0.08
N VAL A 23 16.46 -25.49 0.36
CA VAL A 23 16.51 -25.09 1.76
C VAL A 23 15.62 -23.87 1.91
N ARG A 24 14.67 -23.93 2.85
CA ARG A 24 13.87 -22.78 3.24
C ARG A 24 14.32 -22.28 4.60
N ILE A 25 14.53 -20.98 4.66
CA ILE A 25 14.94 -20.23 5.84
C ILE A 25 13.84 -19.23 6.15
N VAL A 26 13.33 -19.23 7.37
CA VAL A 26 12.28 -18.31 7.80
C VAL A 26 12.78 -17.53 9.02
N ARG A 27 12.76 -16.20 8.94
CA ARG A 27 13.15 -15.28 10.02
C ARG A 27 12.10 -14.21 10.21
N THR A 28 11.70 -13.95 11.45
CA THR A 28 10.83 -12.80 11.77
C THR A 28 11.61 -11.72 12.51
N VAL A 29 11.52 -10.47 12.03
CA VAL A 29 12.19 -9.29 12.60
C VAL A 29 11.18 -8.21 12.98
N ALA A 30 11.54 -7.37 13.94
CA ALA A 30 10.70 -6.29 14.47
C ALA A 30 10.87 -4.98 13.67
N ALA A 31 10.57 -5.02 12.36
CA ALA A 31 10.63 -3.86 11.49
C ALA A 31 9.61 -3.97 10.32
N PRO A 32 9.14 -2.83 9.76
CA PRO A 32 8.29 -2.82 8.56
C PRO A 32 9.01 -3.40 7.34
N ARG A 33 8.28 -4.05 6.43
CA ARG A 33 8.89 -4.80 5.31
C ARG A 33 9.66 -3.91 4.34
N ALA A 34 9.24 -2.65 4.21
CA ALA A 34 9.94 -1.67 3.38
C ALA A 34 11.37 -1.39 3.90
N LEU A 35 11.51 -1.23 5.22
CA LEU A 35 12.82 -1.07 5.84
C LEU A 35 13.64 -2.36 5.74
N VAL A 36 13.00 -3.51 6.00
CA VAL A 36 13.68 -4.81 5.89
C VAL A 36 14.18 -5.06 4.47
N PHE A 37 13.40 -4.73 3.44
CA PHE A 37 13.84 -4.79 2.06
C PHE A 37 15.04 -3.86 1.82
N ASP A 38 14.96 -2.60 2.25
CA ASP A 38 16.04 -1.62 2.06
C ASP A 38 17.36 -2.09 2.72
N VAL A 39 17.32 -2.65 3.94
CA VAL A 39 18.53 -3.16 4.60
C VAL A 39 19.12 -4.42 3.95
N HIS A 40 18.36 -5.12 3.10
CA HIS A 40 18.82 -6.24 2.29
C HIS A 40 19.34 -5.84 0.92
N THR A 41 19.05 -4.62 0.43
CA THR A 41 19.31 -4.27 -0.97
C THR A 41 20.13 -3.02 -1.16
N ARG A 42 20.44 -2.27 -0.10
CA ARG A 42 21.26 -1.06 -0.20
C ARG A 42 22.65 -1.26 0.39
N PRO A 43 23.71 -0.81 -0.31
CA PRO A 43 25.09 -1.06 0.08
C PRO A 43 25.50 -0.36 1.38
N GLU A 44 24.81 0.70 1.80
CA GLU A 44 25.04 1.36 3.08
C GLU A 44 24.59 0.53 4.30
N HIS A 45 23.69 -0.45 4.09
CA HIS A 45 23.07 -1.24 5.15
C HIS A 45 23.66 -2.64 5.28
N LEU A 46 23.82 -3.39 4.19
CA LEU A 46 24.28 -4.79 4.20
C LEU A 46 25.57 -5.03 5.01
N PRO A 47 26.63 -4.22 4.87
CA PRO A 47 27.87 -4.40 5.65
C PRO A 47 27.70 -4.21 7.15
N LYS A 48 26.58 -3.66 7.62
CA LYS A 48 26.34 -3.40 9.06
C LYS A 48 25.85 -4.63 9.82
N TRP A 49 25.28 -5.61 9.12
CA TRP A 49 24.70 -6.80 9.76
C TRP A 49 25.19 -8.11 9.13
N MET A 50 25.54 -8.11 7.85
CA MET A 50 26.05 -9.29 7.15
C MET A 50 27.59 -9.29 7.17
N VAL A 51 28.20 -9.35 8.36
CA VAL A 51 29.65 -9.14 8.56
C VAL A 51 30.52 -10.39 8.35
N GLY A 52 29.92 -11.58 8.24
CA GLY A 52 30.64 -12.84 8.11
C GLY A 52 31.13 -13.40 9.46
N PRO A 53 32.14 -14.30 9.48
CA PRO A 53 32.69 -14.85 10.71
C PRO A 53 33.29 -13.77 11.65
N PRO A 54 33.45 -14.05 12.96
CA PRO A 54 34.05 -13.10 13.89
C PRO A 54 35.41 -12.56 13.40
N GLY A 55 35.58 -11.23 13.43
CA GLY A 55 36.80 -10.55 12.94
C GLY A 55 36.80 -10.23 11.44
N TRP A 56 35.79 -10.65 10.68
CA TRP A 56 35.67 -10.31 9.27
C TRP A 56 34.91 -9.00 9.06
N THR A 57 35.15 -8.35 7.93
CA THR A 57 34.42 -7.16 7.46
C THR A 57 33.99 -7.35 6.02
N MET A 58 33.03 -6.56 5.52
CA MET A 58 32.63 -6.52 4.11
C MET A 58 33.12 -5.22 3.45
N PRO A 59 34.38 -5.14 3.00
CA PRO A 59 34.92 -3.94 2.36
C PRO A 59 34.33 -3.64 0.97
N VAL A 60 33.75 -4.64 0.29
CA VAL A 60 33.12 -4.44 -1.03
C VAL A 60 31.67 -4.88 -0.95
N CYS A 61 30.76 -3.95 -1.23
CA CYS A 61 29.33 -4.19 -1.36
C CYS A 61 28.80 -3.39 -2.57
N GLU A 62 28.77 -4.04 -3.73
CA GLU A 62 28.30 -3.45 -4.98
C GLU A 62 26.96 -4.06 -5.36
N ILE A 63 25.97 -3.22 -5.71
CA ILE A 63 24.60 -3.65 -6.01
C ILE A 63 24.04 -2.77 -7.14
N ASP A 64 23.70 -3.39 -8.28
CA ASP A 64 22.86 -2.82 -9.33
C ASP A 64 21.44 -3.38 -9.19
N LEU A 65 20.60 -2.74 -8.36
CA LEU A 65 19.30 -3.27 -7.94
C LEU A 65 18.20 -3.07 -9.01
N ARG A 66 18.23 -3.92 -10.04
CA ARG A 66 17.20 -4.01 -11.08
C ARG A 66 17.24 -5.39 -11.72
N PRO A 67 16.17 -5.86 -12.39
CA PRO A 67 16.25 -7.07 -13.20
C PRO A 67 17.41 -7.02 -14.20
N GLY A 68 18.23 -8.06 -14.22
CA GLY A 68 19.48 -8.17 -14.98
C GLY A 68 20.69 -7.44 -14.39
N GLY A 69 20.53 -6.68 -13.30
CA GLY A 69 21.64 -6.06 -12.58
C GLY A 69 22.37 -7.07 -11.70
N THR A 70 23.65 -6.81 -11.43
CA THR A 70 24.53 -7.72 -10.68
C THR A 70 24.85 -7.19 -9.29
N PHE A 71 25.23 -8.09 -8.38
CA PHE A 71 25.81 -7.74 -7.09
C PHE A 71 27.14 -8.45 -6.86
N ARG A 72 28.01 -7.83 -6.06
CA ARG A 72 29.30 -8.36 -5.62
C ARG A 72 29.54 -7.99 -4.17
N TYR A 73 29.70 -9.01 -3.33
CA TYR A 73 30.03 -8.88 -1.92
C TYR A 73 31.39 -9.52 -1.68
N VAL A 74 32.33 -8.80 -1.06
CA VAL A 74 33.62 -9.36 -0.65
C VAL A 74 33.75 -9.19 0.86
N TRP A 75 33.87 -10.31 1.57
CA TRP A 75 34.28 -10.34 2.96
C TRP A 75 35.78 -10.56 3.05
N ARG A 76 36.42 -9.92 4.02
CA ARG A 76 37.85 -10.04 4.27
C ARG A 76 38.14 -10.26 5.76
N SER A 77 39.00 -11.22 6.06
CA SER A 77 39.51 -11.46 7.41
C SER A 77 40.67 -10.51 7.78
N GLU A 78 41.03 -10.46 9.06
CA GLU A 78 42.21 -9.72 9.52
C GLU A 78 43.53 -10.24 8.92
N SER A 79 43.59 -11.54 8.57
CA SER A 79 44.75 -12.16 7.92
C SER A 79 44.80 -11.93 6.40
N GLY A 80 43.77 -11.30 5.81
CA GLY A 80 43.69 -10.99 4.39
C GLY A 80 43.06 -12.08 3.52
N GLU A 81 42.47 -13.11 4.11
CA GLU A 81 41.66 -14.09 3.37
C GLU A 81 40.37 -13.43 2.88
N GLU A 82 39.96 -13.77 1.66
CA GLU A 82 38.75 -13.20 1.05
C GLU A 82 37.73 -14.29 0.69
N LEU A 83 36.47 -13.95 0.91
CA LEU A 83 35.32 -14.68 0.44
C LEU A 83 34.49 -13.73 -0.41
N THR A 84 34.14 -14.12 -1.63
CA THR A 84 33.32 -13.34 -2.54
C THR A 84 32.03 -14.06 -2.85
N ILE A 85 30.93 -13.32 -2.87
CA ILE A 85 29.69 -13.75 -3.49
C ILE A 85 29.38 -12.82 -4.66
N THR A 86 28.97 -13.39 -5.78
CA THR A 86 28.44 -12.66 -6.93
C THR A 86 27.14 -13.25 -7.41
N GLY A 87 26.29 -12.45 -8.03
CA GLY A 87 25.07 -12.95 -8.65
C GLY A 87 24.35 -11.90 -9.49
N THR A 88 23.26 -12.33 -10.12
CA THR A 88 22.40 -11.48 -10.95
C THR A 88 20.98 -11.46 -10.38
N PHE A 89 20.39 -10.28 -10.23
CA PHE A 89 18.97 -10.13 -9.89
C PHE A 89 18.11 -10.52 -11.10
N GLN A 90 17.28 -11.54 -10.95
CA GLN A 90 16.32 -11.97 -11.96
C GLN A 90 14.99 -11.21 -11.81
N GLU A 91 14.60 -10.87 -10.57
CA GLU A 91 13.35 -10.18 -10.24
C GLU A 91 13.56 -9.23 -9.05
N VAL A 92 13.00 -8.01 -9.12
CA VAL A 92 13.02 -7.02 -8.04
C VAL A 92 11.65 -6.39 -7.92
N LEU A 93 10.89 -6.73 -6.88
CA LEU A 93 9.59 -6.15 -6.54
C LEU A 93 9.67 -5.56 -5.14
N ARG A 94 10.01 -4.26 -5.02
CA ARG A 94 10.05 -3.60 -3.71
C ARG A 94 8.63 -3.33 -3.18
N PRO A 95 8.32 -3.60 -1.91
CA PRO A 95 9.17 -4.19 -0.86
C PRO A 95 8.92 -5.70 -0.64
N ASP A 96 8.36 -6.40 -1.62
CA ASP A 96 7.77 -7.73 -1.45
C ASP A 96 8.72 -8.89 -1.74
N ARG A 97 9.56 -8.78 -2.78
CA ARG A 97 10.24 -9.95 -3.36
C ARG A 97 11.53 -9.62 -4.10
N LEU A 98 12.51 -10.52 -3.97
CA LEU A 98 13.77 -10.54 -4.72
C LEU A 98 14.02 -11.96 -5.24
N VAL A 99 14.45 -12.09 -6.49
CA VAL A 99 14.98 -13.34 -7.04
C VAL A 99 16.35 -13.07 -7.62
N SER A 100 17.33 -13.91 -7.29
CA SER A 100 18.69 -13.76 -7.79
C SER A 100 19.40 -15.10 -7.95
N THR A 101 20.44 -15.12 -8.79
CA THR A 101 21.47 -16.17 -8.68
C THR A 101 22.47 -15.83 -7.59
N GLU A 102 23.21 -16.83 -7.10
CA GLU A 102 24.28 -16.63 -6.12
C GLU A 102 25.40 -17.64 -6.35
N GLY A 103 26.62 -17.14 -6.55
CA GLY A 103 27.83 -17.93 -6.72
C GLY A 103 28.92 -17.50 -5.73
N TRP A 104 29.63 -18.47 -5.17
CA TRP A 104 30.64 -18.28 -4.13
C TRP A 104 32.06 -18.47 -4.68
N SER A 105 32.99 -17.60 -4.29
CA SER A 105 34.41 -17.81 -4.55
C SER A 105 35.04 -18.64 -3.44
N GLY A 106 35.99 -19.52 -3.80
CA GLY A 106 36.70 -20.36 -2.84
C GLY A 106 36.05 -21.73 -2.73
N GLY A 107 36.47 -22.64 -3.62
CA GLY A 107 35.90 -23.97 -3.79
C GLY A 107 35.12 -24.12 -5.09
N ASP A 108 34.74 -25.37 -5.41
CA ASP A 108 33.89 -25.72 -6.55
C ASP A 108 32.42 -25.74 -6.10
N TRP A 109 31.92 -24.58 -5.67
CA TRP A 109 30.53 -24.42 -5.21
C TRP A 109 29.61 -24.09 -6.39
N PRO A 110 28.53 -24.86 -6.60
CA PRO A 110 27.60 -24.56 -7.68
C PRO A 110 26.77 -23.29 -7.39
N GLU A 111 26.39 -22.60 -8.47
CA GLU A 111 25.45 -21.48 -8.41
C GLU A 111 24.07 -21.93 -7.90
N THR A 112 23.45 -21.14 -7.02
CA THR A 112 22.08 -21.34 -6.54
C THR A 112 21.12 -20.32 -7.12
N HIS A 113 19.83 -20.65 -7.09
CA HIS A 113 18.74 -19.72 -7.39
C HIS A 113 17.98 -19.40 -6.10
N ASN A 114 18.02 -18.13 -5.70
CA ASN A 114 17.56 -17.68 -4.40
C ASN A 114 16.32 -16.80 -4.58
N THR A 115 15.28 -17.07 -3.80
CA THR A 115 14.07 -16.26 -3.74
C THR A 115 13.90 -15.77 -2.30
N VAL A 116 13.78 -14.45 -2.12
CA VAL A 116 13.48 -13.84 -0.82
C VAL A 116 12.13 -13.15 -0.91
N THR A 117 11.25 -13.41 0.05
CA THR A 117 9.96 -12.72 0.19
C THR A 117 9.80 -12.09 1.56
N PHE A 118 9.20 -10.90 1.60
CA PHE A 118 8.97 -10.12 2.81
C PHE A 118 7.48 -9.94 3.06
N THR A 119 6.96 -10.58 4.11
CA THR A 119 5.54 -10.46 4.50
C THR A 119 5.41 -9.73 5.82
N GLU A 120 4.69 -8.60 5.83
CA GLU A 120 4.47 -7.82 7.04
C GLU A 120 3.14 -8.15 7.70
N ARG A 121 3.15 -8.27 9.04
CA ARG A 121 1.94 -8.33 9.86
C ARG A 121 2.20 -7.59 11.18
N ALA A 122 1.35 -6.61 11.49
CA ALA A 122 1.40 -5.85 12.74
C ALA A 122 2.81 -5.27 13.05
N GLY A 123 3.44 -4.63 12.05
CA GLY A 123 4.75 -3.99 12.19
C GLY A 123 5.94 -4.96 12.29
N ARG A 124 5.71 -6.27 12.09
CA ARG A 124 6.77 -7.30 12.05
C ARG A 124 6.84 -7.89 10.66
N THR A 125 8.05 -8.16 10.19
CA THR A 125 8.27 -8.74 8.87
C THR A 125 8.79 -10.16 9.00
N THR A 126 8.16 -11.08 8.29
CA THR A 126 8.67 -12.43 8.07
C THR A 126 9.41 -12.45 6.73
N ILE A 127 10.71 -12.71 6.81
CA ILE A 127 11.61 -12.96 5.69
C ILE A 127 11.58 -14.46 5.43
N THR A 128 11.24 -14.86 4.21
CA THR A 128 11.37 -16.25 3.76
C THR A 128 12.36 -16.30 2.61
N THR A 129 13.48 -16.98 2.83
CA THR A 129 14.50 -17.23 1.82
C THR A 129 14.40 -18.68 1.37
N MET A 130 14.18 -18.90 0.08
CA MET A 130 14.24 -20.20 -0.58
C MET A 130 15.51 -20.27 -1.41
N ILE A 131 16.41 -21.18 -1.05
CA ILE A 131 17.65 -21.45 -1.78
C ILE A 131 17.45 -22.74 -2.56
N ARG A 132 17.54 -22.67 -3.89
CA ARG A 132 17.48 -23.84 -4.77
C ARG A 132 18.86 -24.19 -5.30
N TYR A 133 19.31 -25.41 -5.00
CA TYR A 133 20.57 -25.98 -5.46
C TYR A 133 20.38 -26.81 -6.74
N PRO A 134 21.43 -27.01 -7.56
CA PRO A 134 21.31 -27.82 -8.77
C PRO A 134 21.26 -29.33 -8.49
N SER A 135 21.66 -29.78 -7.30
CA SER A 135 21.61 -31.18 -6.90
C SER A 135 21.42 -31.34 -5.39
N GLN A 136 20.89 -32.49 -4.98
CA GLN A 136 20.77 -32.83 -3.55
C GLN A 136 22.15 -32.89 -2.88
N GLN A 137 23.17 -33.40 -3.58
CA GLN A 137 24.53 -33.47 -3.04
C GLN A 137 25.08 -32.07 -2.73
N ALA A 138 24.87 -31.09 -3.61
CA ALA A 138 25.28 -29.71 -3.37
C ALA A 138 24.55 -29.10 -2.16
N ARG A 139 23.24 -29.36 -2.05
CA ARG A 139 22.43 -28.92 -0.91
C ARG A 139 22.91 -29.52 0.41
N ASP A 140 23.17 -30.83 0.44
CA ASP A 140 23.66 -31.53 1.63
C ASP A 140 25.08 -31.06 2.01
N ALA A 141 25.96 -30.79 1.03
CA ALA A 141 27.28 -30.21 1.26
C ALA A 141 27.21 -28.81 1.89
N ALA A 142 26.28 -27.96 1.41
CA ALA A 142 26.06 -26.62 1.98
C ALA A 142 25.53 -26.69 3.42
N LEU A 143 24.65 -27.63 3.75
CA LEU A 143 24.20 -27.84 5.14
C LEU A 143 25.34 -28.32 6.05
N GLY A 144 26.29 -29.08 5.51
CA GLY A 144 27.49 -29.54 6.21
C GLY A 144 28.58 -28.48 6.42
N SER A 145 28.51 -27.33 5.74
CA SER A 145 29.57 -26.31 5.77
C SER A 145 29.51 -25.36 6.98
N GLY A 146 28.48 -25.49 7.82
CA GLY A 146 28.20 -24.53 8.90
C GLY A 146 27.34 -23.34 8.46
N MET A 147 26.78 -23.37 7.24
CA MET A 147 25.89 -22.34 6.68
C MET A 147 24.81 -21.88 7.68
N GLN A 148 24.17 -22.82 8.38
CA GLN A 148 23.11 -22.53 9.34
C GLN A 148 23.60 -21.60 10.48
N GLN A 149 24.78 -21.87 11.03
CA GLN A 149 25.36 -21.05 12.11
C GLN A 149 25.74 -19.65 11.60
N GLY A 150 26.26 -19.57 10.38
CA GLY A 150 26.58 -18.29 9.74
C GLY A 150 25.34 -17.42 9.50
N LEU A 151 24.26 -18.02 9.01
CA LEU A 151 22.98 -17.35 8.80
C LEU A 151 22.34 -16.91 10.11
N ASP A 152 22.40 -17.74 11.16
CA ASP A 152 21.89 -17.36 12.48
C ASP A 152 22.65 -16.17 13.07
N ALA A 153 23.98 -16.17 12.94
CA ALA A 153 24.81 -15.03 13.36
C ALA A 153 24.48 -13.77 12.55
N GLY A 154 24.31 -13.89 11.23
CA GLY A 154 23.90 -12.80 10.36
C GLY A 154 22.55 -12.20 10.74
N TYR A 155 21.53 -13.03 10.97
CA TYR A 155 20.20 -12.55 11.38
C TYR A 155 20.16 -12.00 12.81
N ALA A 156 21.02 -12.49 13.72
CA ALA A 156 21.22 -11.83 15.01
C ALA A 156 21.85 -10.43 14.85
N GLY A 157 22.82 -10.29 13.92
CA GLY A 157 23.36 -8.99 13.52
C GLY A 157 22.30 -8.07 12.91
N LEU A 158 21.36 -8.63 12.12
CA LEU A 158 20.26 -7.88 11.54
C LEU A 158 19.33 -7.31 12.61
N ASP A 159 18.95 -8.11 13.62
CA ASP A 159 18.13 -7.64 14.73
C ASP A 159 18.81 -6.49 15.49
N ALA A 160 20.10 -6.66 15.80
CA ALA A 160 20.88 -5.62 16.46
C ALA A 160 20.96 -4.34 15.61
N TYR A 161 21.16 -4.48 14.30
CA TYR A 161 21.23 -3.34 13.39
C TYR A 161 19.89 -2.62 13.26
N LEU A 162 18.79 -3.35 13.05
CA LEU A 162 17.44 -2.77 12.98
C LEU A 162 17.08 -2.00 14.26
N ALA A 163 17.52 -2.47 15.44
CA ALA A 163 17.32 -1.76 16.70
C ALA A 163 18.10 -0.44 16.81
N THR A 164 19.11 -0.21 15.96
CA THR A 164 19.83 1.07 15.86
C THR A 164 19.20 2.05 14.90
N LEU A 165 18.30 1.58 14.03
CA LEU A 165 17.63 2.44 13.05
C LEU A 165 16.40 3.07 13.71
N GLU A 166 16.18 4.36 13.46
CA GLU A 166 14.92 5.01 13.80
C GLU A 166 13.82 4.41 12.91
N ILE A 167 12.99 3.57 13.50
CA ILE A 167 11.80 3.02 12.84
C ILE A 167 10.66 3.98 13.13
N GLU A 168 10.32 4.84 12.17
CA GLU A 168 9.06 5.58 12.26
C GLU A 168 7.90 4.57 12.35
N PRO A 169 7.01 4.68 13.35
CA PRO A 169 5.90 3.76 13.47
C PRO A 169 4.98 3.92 12.26
N ALA A 170 4.75 2.83 11.53
CA ALA A 170 3.77 2.81 10.47
C ALA A 170 2.40 3.22 11.04
N LEU A 171 1.73 4.18 10.39
CA LEU A 171 0.34 4.47 10.71
C LEU A 171 -0.50 3.20 10.50
N PRO A 172 -1.50 2.93 11.37
CA PRO A 172 -2.40 1.82 11.14
C PRO A 172 -3.08 1.98 9.78
N ALA A 173 -3.31 0.85 9.09
CA ALA A 173 -4.04 0.86 7.83
C ALA A 173 -5.37 1.63 8.00
N ALA A 174 -5.65 2.54 7.06
CA ALA A 174 -6.92 3.25 7.08
C ALA A 174 -8.08 2.24 7.00
N PRO A 175 -9.13 2.38 7.82
CA PRO A 175 -10.29 1.51 7.71
C PRO A 175 -11.02 1.76 6.39
N SER A 176 -11.80 0.78 5.94
CA SER A 176 -12.77 1.02 4.86
C SER A 176 -13.80 2.06 5.33
N MET A 177 -13.99 3.10 4.53
CA MET A 177 -14.90 4.21 4.83
C MET A 177 -15.78 4.51 3.62
N ARG A 178 -17.06 4.79 3.88
CA ARG A 178 -18.05 5.23 2.87
C ARG A 178 -18.65 6.55 3.32
N LEU A 179 -18.85 7.46 2.37
CA LEU A 179 -19.58 8.70 2.63
C LEU A 179 -21.07 8.40 2.54
N GLU A 180 -21.81 8.69 3.62
CA GLU A 180 -23.23 8.36 3.73
C GLU A 180 -24.13 9.59 3.50
N LEU A 181 -23.77 10.74 4.08
CA LEU A 181 -24.66 11.88 4.18
C LEU A 181 -23.91 13.22 4.16
N VAL A 182 -24.40 14.16 3.35
CA VAL A 182 -23.92 15.55 3.32
C VAL A 182 -25.02 16.50 3.78
N PRO A 183 -24.84 17.25 4.89
CA PRO A 183 -25.79 18.28 5.31
C PRO A 183 -25.75 19.50 4.39
N VAL A 184 -26.90 19.90 3.85
CA VAL A 184 -27.08 21.07 2.99
C VAL A 184 -27.90 22.13 3.73
N PRO A 185 -27.30 23.28 4.12
CA PRO A 185 -28.02 24.35 4.79
C PRO A 185 -28.94 25.07 3.79
N VAL A 186 -30.20 25.28 4.18
CA VAL A 186 -31.22 25.91 3.34
C VAL A 186 -32.03 26.93 4.14
N ALA A 187 -32.47 28.01 3.49
CA ALA A 187 -33.29 29.03 4.16
C ALA A 187 -34.73 28.55 4.38
N ASP A 188 -35.21 27.68 3.49
CA ASP A 188 -36.55 27.07 3.51
C ASP A 188 -36.51 25.63 2.97
N VAL A 189 -36.89 24.67 3.80
CA VAL A 189 -36.82 23.25 3.46
C VAL A 189 -37.80 22.87 2.35
N ASP A 190 -38.97 23.51 2.26
CA ASP A 190 -39.96 23.16 1.23
C ASP A 190 -39.54 23.67 -0.16
N VAL A 191 -38.95 24.87 -0.21
CA VAL A 191 -38.39 25.44 -1.45
C VAL A 191 -37.23 24.57 -1.95
N ALA A 192 -36.32 24.20 -1.06
CA ALA A 192 -35.20 23.34 -1.39
C ALA A 192 -35.68 21.93 -1.79
N LEU A 193 -36.60 21.33 -1.05
CA LEU A 193 -37.16 20.01 -1.36
C LEU A 193 -37.78 19.97 -2.76
N ALA A 194 -38.57 20.98 -3.13
CA ALA A 194 -39.12 21.08 -4.48
C ALA A 194 -38.02 21.16 -5.55
N PHE A 195 -36.94 21.90 -5.30
CA PHE A 195 -35.81 21.95 -6.22
C PHE A 195 -35.10 20.59 -6.35
N TYR A 196 -34.63 20.01 -5.25
CA TYR A 196 -33.85 18.76 -5.29
C TYR A 196 -34.69 17.57 -5.77
N ARG A 197 -35.94 17.44 -5.32
CA ARG A 197 -36.84 16.34 -5.72
C ARG A 197 -37.38 16.53 -7.14
N ASP A 198 -37.96 17.69 -7.43
CA ASP A 198 -38.76 17.85 -8.66
C ASP A 198 -37.92 18.35 -9.84
N LYS A 199 -36.89 19.17 -9.59
CA LYS A 199 -36.00 19.69 -10.64
C LYS A 199 -34.82 18.75 -10.89
N LEU A 200 -34.05 18.43 -9.85
CA LEU A 200 -32.89 17.53 -10.00
C LEU A 200 -33.28 16.05 -10.08
N GLY A 201 -34.46 15.67 -9.58
CA GLY A 201 -34.92 14.29 -9.60
C GLY A 201 -34.32 13.41 -8.51
N PHE A 202 -33.83 14.00 -7.41
CA PHE A 202 -33.33 13.23 -6.28
C PHE A 202 -34.49 12.47 -5.62
N VAL A 203 -34.22 11.26 -5.19
CA VAL A 203 -35.20 10.40 -4.52
C VAL A 203 -35.36 10.90 -3.09
N LEU A 204 -36.59 11.18 -2.67
CA LEU A 204 -36.88 11.53 -1.28
C LEU A 204 -36.89 10.24 -0.44
N ASP A 205 -35.92 10.10 0.45
CA ASP A 205 -35.78 8.92 1.31
C ASP A 205 -36.57 9.08 2.59
N HIS A 206 -36.41 10.24 3.24
CA HIS A 206 -37.05 10.57 4.51
C HIS A 206 -37.49 12.03 4.54
N ASP A 207 -38.69 12.28 5.09
CA ASP A 207 -39.15 13.62 5.44
C ASP A 207 -39.90 13.54 6.77
N VAL A 208 -39.19 13.80 7.86
CA VAL A 208 -39.72 13.62 9.22
C VAL A 208 -39.49 14.84 10.08
N GLN A 209 -40.44 15.13 10.97
CA GLN A 209 -40.26 16.10 12.04
C GLN A 209 -40.19 15.35 13.37
N PRO A 210 -38.99 15.03 13.89
CA PRO A 210 -38.88 14.54 15.24
C PRO A 210 -39.48 15.60 16.19
N GLY A 211 -40.13 15.18 17.28
CA GLY A 211 -40.81 16.09 18.22
C GLY A 211 -39.92 17.12 18.93
N ASN A 212 -38.69 17.31 18.49
CA ASN A 212 -37.73 18.32 18.92
C ASN A 212 -37.82 19.64 18.13
N GLY A 213 -38.74 19.74 17.15
CA GLY A 213 -38.95 20.95 16.35
C GLY A 213 -37.99 21.09 15.15
N SER A 214 -37.09 20.13 14.93
CA SER A 214 -36.30 20.04 13.71
C SER A 214 -37.05 19.25 12.63
N ARG A 215 -36.77 19.53 11.36
CA ARG A 215 -37.21 18.70 10.22
C ARG A 215 -35.98 18.07 9.58
N VAL A 216 -36.07 16.77 9.31
CA VAL A 216 -35.03 15.99 8.64
C VAL A 216 -35.58 15.56 7.29
N THR A 217 -35.07 16.18 6.23
CA THR A 217 -35.45 15.88 4.85
C THR A 217 -34.24 15.35 4.10
N GLN A 218 -34.18 14.03 3.90
CA GLN A 218 -33.07 13.34 3.27
C GLN A 218 -33.43 12.94 1.84
N LEU A 219 -32.52 13.21 0.91
CA LEU A 219 -32.66 12.82 -0.49
C LEU A 219 -31.39 12.18 -1.04
N THR A 220 -31.55 11.25 -1.98
CA THR A 220 -30.44 10.57 -2.65
C THR A 220 -30.43 10.88 -4.16
N PRO A 221 -29.31 11.39 -4.72
CA PRO A 221 -29.14 11.47 -6.16
C PRO A 221 -29.28 10.07 -6.80
N PRO A 222 -30.00 9.91 -7.92
CA PRO A 222 -30.17 8.60 -8.55
C PRO A 222 -28.82 7.93 -8.85
N GLY A 223 -28.66 6.69 -8.38
CA GLY A 223 -27.42 5.92 -8.55
C GLY A 223 -26.30 6.21 -7.52
N SER A 224 -26.48 7.20 -6.63
CA SER A 224 -25.53 7.49 -5.55
C SER A 224 -25.72 6.56 -4.36
N ALA A 225 -24.63 6.25 -3.65
CA ALA A 225 -24.66 5.63 -2.33
C ALA A 225 -24.66 6.66 -1.19
N CYS A 226 -24.39 7.93 -1.48
CA CYS A 226 -24.39 9.04 -0.53
C CYS A 226 -25.64 9.91 -0.75
N SER A 227 -26.30 10.26 0.35
CA SER A 227 -27.46 11.16 0.38
C SER A 227 -27.07 12.59 0.75
N ILE A 228 -28.02 13.52 0.61
CA ILE A 228 -28.00 14.82 1.26
C ILE A 228 -29.09 14.91 2.32
N VAL A 229 -28.88 15.71 3.35
CA VAL A 229 -29.95 16.14 4.28
C VAL A 229 -30.13 17.64 4.18
N LEU A 230 -31.33 18.08 3.81
CA LEU A 230 -31.72 19.48 3.84
C LEU A 230 -32.05 19.85 5.28
N TYR A 231 -31.47 20.94 5.77
CA TYR A 231 -31.74 21.39 7.14
C TYR A 231 -31.80 22.91 7.24
N LYS A 232 -32.58 23.34 8.23
CA LYS A 232 -32.68 24.73 8.67
C LYS A 232 -32.52 24.76 10.18
N ASP A 233 -31.66 25.67 10.67
CA ASP A 233 -31.47 25.95 12.09
C ASP A 233 -31.25 24.68 12.96
N LEU A 234 -30.38 23.77 12.49
CA LEU A 234 -30.08 22.52 13.20
C LEU A 234 -28.95 22.74 14.24
N PRO A 235 -29.20 22.50 15.54
CA PRO A 235 -28.19 22.70 16.57
C PRO A 235 -26.91 21.88 16.32
N GLY A 236 -25.75 22.55 16.35
CA GLY A 236 -24.44 21.93 16.11
C GLY A 236 -24.00 21.91 14.65
N LEU A 237 -24.81 22.45 13.72
CA LEU A 237 -24.52 22.57 12.30
C LEU A 237 -24.72 24.03 11.84
N ASP A 238 -23.83 24.90 12.30
CA ASP A 238 -23.92 26.36 12.13
C ASP A 238 -23.37 26.82 10.76
N LEU A 239 -24.02 26.42 9.68
CA LEU A 239 -23.72 26.88 8.31
C LEU A 239 -24.88 27.71 7.76
N ALA A 240 -24.55 28.86 7.17
CA ALA A 240 -25.56 29.68 6.50
C ALA A 240 -26.04 29.01 5.19
N PRO A 241 -27.30 29.20 4.78
CA PRO A 241 -27.76 28.81 3.46
C PRO A 241 -26.84 29.36 2.36
N GLY A 242 -26.56 28.54 1.36
CA GLY A 242 -25.62 28.91 0.30
C GLY A 242 -24.16 28.91 0.74
N THR A 243 -23.77 28.15 1.76
CA THR A 243 -22.36 28.01 2.16
C THR A 243 -21.62 26.93 1.36
N LEU A 244 -22.30 25.86 0.94
CA LEU A 244 -21.62 24.75 0.27
C LEU A 244 -21.15 25.12 -1.13
N ARG A 245 -19.94 24.66 -1.48
CA ARG A 245 -19.30 24.95 -2.76
C ARG A 245 -18.76 23.67 -3.38
N GLY A 246 -19.03 23.51 -4.68
CA GLY A 246 -18.40 22.48 -5.50
C GLY A 246 -18.74 21.05 -5.07
N LEU A 247 -20.01 20.77 -4.77
CA LEU A 247 -20.45 19.38 -4.62
C LEU A 247 -20.56 18.73 -6.00
N HIS A 248 -19.86 17.61 -6.20
CA HIS A 248 -19.84 16.93 -7.50
C HIS A 248 -20.94 15.86 -7.57
N VAL A 249 -21.70 15.87 -8.66
CA VAL A 249 -22.65 14.81 -9.02
C VAL A 249 -22.19 14.23 -10.35
N VAL A 250 -21.76 12.97 -10.31
CA VAL A 250 -21.21 12.29 -11.49
C VAL A 250 -22.36 11.84 -12.39
N VAL A 251 -22.21 12.06 -13.69
CA VAL A 251 -23.16 11.67 -14.75
C VAL A 251 -22.43 10.94 -15.86
N ASP A 252 -23.15 10.04 -16.55
CA ASP A 252 -22.59 9.25 -17.66
C ASP A 252 -22.43 10.09 -18.95
N ASP A 253 -23.29 11.08 -19.15
CA ASP A 253 -23.30 11.98 -20.31
C ASP A 253 -23.73 13.38 -19.85
N ILE A 254 -22.78 14.29 -19.78
CA ILE A 254 -22.97 15.65 -19.25
C ILE A 254 -23.82 16.50 -20.17
N HIS A 255 -23.73 16.30 -21.49
CA HIS A 255 -24.51 17.08 -22.45
C HIS A 255 -25.99 16.72 -22.35
N LYS A 256 -26.29 15.42 -22.26
CA LYS A 256 -27.66 14.92 -22.05
C LYS A 256 -28.19 15.30 -20.67
N ALA A 257 -27.38 15.17 -19.62
CA ALA A 257 -27.78 15.57 -18.27
C ALA A 257 -28.12 17.06 -18.22
N ARG A 258 -27.27 17.91 -18.80
CA ARG A 258 -27.49 19.36 -18.90
C ARG A 258 -28.77 19.69 -19.67
N GLU A 259 -29.02 19.06 -20.82
CA GLU A 259 -30.25 19.26 -21.60
C GLU A 259 -31.51 18.97 -20.76
N VAL A 260 -31.53 17.83 -20.08
CA VAL A 260 -32.66 17.42 -19.23
C VAL A 260 -32.87 18.39 -18.07
N LEU A 261 -31.81 18.82 -17.41
CA LEU A 261 -31.90 19.71 -16.26
C LEU A 261 -32.34 21.13 -16.65
N LEU A 262 -31.85 21.65 -17.79
CA LEU A 262 -32.34 22.90 -18.37
C LEU A 262 -33.83 22.81 -18.71
N ALA A 263 -34.28 21.71 -19.32
CA ALA A 263 -35.70 21.49 -19.63
C ALA A 263 -36.58 21.39 -18.38
N ARG A 264 -36.01 20.97 -17.24
CA ARG A 264 -36.67 20.98 -15.93
C ARG A 264 -36.65 22.36 -15.26
N GLY A 265 -35.87 23.31 -15.78
CA GLY A 265 -35.79 24.69 -15.27
C GLY A 265 -34.68 24.90 -14.24
N VAL A 266 -33.61 24.09 -14.27
CA VAL A 266 -32.37 24.33 -13.53
C VAL A 266 -31.44 25.18 -14.38
N ASP A 267 -30.85 26.24 -13.83
CA ASP A 267 -29.86 27.06 -14.52
C ASP A 267 -28.49 26.36 -14.47
N VAL A 268 -28.17 25.62 -15.53
CA VAL A 268 -26.90 24.88 -15.68
C VAL A 268 -25.96 25.63 -16.63
N GLY A 269 -24.78 25.98 -16.13
CA GLY A 269 -23.71 26.65 -16.86
C GLY A 269 -23.16 25.85 -18.04
N GLY A 270 -22.20 26.44 -18.77
CA GLY A 270 -21.52 25.78 -19.89
C GLY A 270 -20.77 24.52 -19.47
N VAL A 271 -20.43 23.68 -20.45
CA VAL A 271 -19.58 22.49 -20.24
C VAL A 271 -18.13 22.88 -20.48
N ASP A 272 -17.30 22.72 -19.45
CA ASP A 272 -15.86 22.93 -19.48
C ASP A 272 -15.13 21.58 -19.52
N ASP A 273 -14.13 21.45 -20.40
CA ASP A 273 -13.25 20.27 -20.50
C ASP A 273 -11.90 20.56 -19.84
N LEU A 274 -11.58 19.82 -18.77
CA LEU A 274 -10.31 19.88 -18.07
C LEU A 274 -9.59 18.54 -18.18
N GLY A 275 -8.90 18.33 -19.31
CA GLY A 275 -8.07 17.15 -19.52
C GLY A 275 -8.88 15.88 -19.73
N GLY A 276 -10.03 15.99 -20.39
CA GLY A 276 -10.96 14.90 -20.66
C GLY A 276 -12.03 14.71 -19.58
N ILE A 277 -11.93 15.37 -18.43
CA ILE A 277 -12.99 15.38 -17.42
C ILE A 277 -13.86 16.61 -17.65
N LEU A 278 -15.16 16.38 -17.87
CA LEU A 278 -16.10 17.45 -18.19
C LEU A 278 -16.82 17.94 -16.95
N TYR A 279 -17.06 19.25 -16.87
CA TYR A 279 -17.74 19.89 -15.76
C TYR A 279 -18.83 20.85 -16.23
N ALA A 280 -19.94 20.95 -15.51
CA ALA A 280 -20.95 21.98 -15.73
C ALA A 280 -21.53 22.46 -14.38
N PRO A 281 -21.37 23.74 -14.00
CA PRO A 281 -21.82 24.25 -12.72
C PRO A 281 -23.31 24.54 -12.70
N PHE A 282 -23.94 24.40 -11.53
CA PHE A 282 -25.27 24.93 -11.24
C PHE A 282 -25.38 25.27 -9.75
N SER A 283 -26.44 25.99 -9.37
CA SER A 283 -26.71 26.36 -7.98
C SER A 283 -28.13 25.96 -7.57
N ASP A 284 -28.31 25.68 -6.29
CA ASP A 284 -29.64 25.57 -5.69
C ASP A 284 -30.25 26.96 -5.37
N PRO A 285 -31.52 27.04 -4.91
CA PRO A 285 -32.19 28.31 -4.61
C PRO A 285 -31.49 29.16 -3.54
N ASP A 286 -30.70 28.54 -2.66
CA ASP A 286 -29.97 29.20 -1.59
C ASP A 286 -28.55 29.62 -2.02
N GLY A 287 -28.09 29.21 -3.20
CA GLY A 287 -26.76 29.50 -3.74
C GLY A 287 -25.69 28.48 -3.33
N ASN A 288 -26.07 27.30 -2.84
CA ASN A 288 -25.13 26.19 -2.70
C ASN A 288 -24.74 25.73 -4.10
N THR A 289 -23.43 25.61 -4.37
CA THR A 289 -22.95 25.32 -5.73
C THR A 289 -22.62 23.85 -5.92
N TRP A 290 -22.99 23.36 -7.09
CA TRP A 290 -22.85 21.99 -7.53
C TRP A 290 -22.13 21.94 -8.88
N LEU A 291 -21.52 20.80 -9.19
CA LEU A 291 -20.87 20.52 -10.46
C LEU A 291 -21.39 19.18 -10.98
N LEU A 292 -22.01 19.18 -12.15
CA LEU A 292 -22.09 17.96 -12.94
C LEU A 292 -20.67 17.58 -13.35
N GLN A 293 -20.33 16.31 -13.24
CA GLN A 293 -19.02 15.80 -13.64
C GLN A 293 -19.19 14.55 -14.50
N GLU A 294 -18.57 14.52 -15.68
CA GLU A 294 -18.43 13.29 -16.47
C GLU A 294 -16.96 12.88 -16.47
N ILE A 295 -16.71 11.63 -16.10
CA ILE A 295 -15.38 11.04 -16.04
C ILE A 295 -15.25 10.05 -17.20
N PRO A 296 -14.21 10.15 -18.05
CA PRO A 296 -14.01 9.22 -19.16
C PRO A 296 -13.99 7.76 -18.71
N ALA A 297 -14.59 6.89 -19.53
CA ALA A 297 -14.44 5.45 -19.35
C ALA A 297 -12.95 5.06 -19.35
N GLY A 298 -12.49 4.46 -18.25
CA GLY A 298 -11.07 4.08 -18.05
C GLY A 298 -10.24 5.08 -17.23
N ALA A 299 -10.77 6.25 -16.88
CA ALA A 299 -10.17 7.18 -15.93
C ALA A 299 -10.67 6.96 -14.48
N GLY A 300 -11.27 5.80 -14.21
CA GLY A 300 -11.77 5.41 -12.89
C GLY A 300 -10.67 5.47 -11.81
N ARG A 301 -11.10 5.64 -10.54
CA ARG A 301 -10.19 5.68 -9.38
C ARG A 301 -9.12 4.57 -9.53
N PRO A 302 -7.83 4.88 -9.36
CA PRO A 302 -6.83 3.83 -9.26
C PRO A 302 -7.25 2.87 -8.14
N ASP A 303 -7.24 1.57 -8.47
CA ASP A 303 -7.57 0.48 -7.54
C ASP A 303 -6.75 0.54 -6.24
#